data_AF-A0A430QDN7-F1
#
_entry.id   AF-A0A430QDN7-F1
#
_cell.length_a   1.000
_cell.length_b   1.000
_cell.length_c   1.000
_cell.angle_alpha   90.00
_cell.angle_beta   90.00
_cell.angle_gamma   90.00
#
_symmetry.space_group_name_H-M   'P 1'
#
loop_
_entity.id
_entity.type
_entity.pdbx_description
1 polymer ?
#
loop_
_entity_poly.entity_id
_entity_poly.type
_entity_poly.pdbx_seq_one_letter_code
_entity_poly.pdbx_strand_id
1 'polypeptide(L)'
;ISHQTGPSITFPDRISAENDAEQLHNACKLLLLQEEEPKKASQRTLETDIIKETKPPYEQLLVALLQGKRDEDPLELVEEAVRTRSTSRLINRSQVEKDVEDLYYAGEKRAGKGDSETFIKILTKRSKYHVKEIWDVYLSIDMNTLKSMYREYFGKPLIEAVREDTSGDFRKLLLALLGE
;
A
#
# COMPACT_ATOMS: atom_id res chain seq x y z
N ILE A 1 -22.49 13.61 -34.65
CA ILE A 1 -21.15 13.42 -34.05
C ILE A 1 -21.28 12.23 -33.11
N SER A 2 -20.71 11.10 -33.51
CA SER A 2 -20.74 9.83 -32.79
C SER A 2 -19.96 9.95 -31.49
N HIS A 3 -20.67 9.86 -30.35
CA HIS A 3 -20.04 9.72 -29.03
C HIS A 3 -19.41 8.32 -28.95
N GLN A 4 -18.10 8.23 -29.17
CA GLN A 4 -17.34 7.08 -28.73
C GLN A 4 -17.26 7.14 -27.21
N THR A 5 -18.03 6.28 -26.55
CA THR A 5 -17.85 5.93 -25.15
C THR A 5 -16.45 5.32 -25.01
N GLY A 6 -15.61 5.94 -24.20
CA GLY A 6 -14.30 5.37 -23.82
C GLY A 6 -14.47 3.97 -23.21
N PRO A 7 -13.39 3.18 -23.15
CA PRO A 7 -13.46 1.81 -22.66
C PRO A 7 -14.03 1.81 -21.23
N SER A 8 -15.20 1.20 -21.07
CA SER A 8 -15.75 0.89 -19.75
C SER A 8 -14.78 -0.07 -19.06
N ILE A 9 -14.09 0.41 -18.04
CA ILE A 9 -13.29 -0.44 -17.16
C ILE A 9 -14.29 -1.25 -16.33
N THR A 10 -14.60 -2.46 -16.80
CA THR A 10 -15.30 -3.46 -16.01
C THR A 10 -14.29 -4.05 -15.03
N PHE A 11 -14.46 -3.78 -13.74
CA PHE A 11 -13.82 -4.58 -12.71
C PHE A 11 -14.34 -6.02 -12.87
N PRO A 12 -13.48 -7.04 -12.92
CA PRO A 12 -13.94 -8.41 -12.98
C PRO A 12 -14.90 -8.64 -11.81
N ASP A 13 -16.10 -9.16 -12.12
CA ASP A 13 -17.00 -9.72 -11.12
C ASP A 13 -16.15 -10.55 -10.18
N ARG A 14 -16.27 -10.28 -8.86
CA ARG A 14 -15.55 -10.94 -7.76
C ARG A 14 -14.80 -12.16 -8.27
N ILE A 15 -13.47 -12.05 -8.46
CA ILE A 15 -12.65 -13.24 -8.65
C ILE A 15 -13.05 -14.15 -7.50
N SER A 16 -13.74 -15.26 -7.80
CA SER A 16 -14.30 -16.08 -6.73
C SER A 16 -13.11 -16.56 -5.92
N ALA A 17 -13.18 -16.43 -4.60
CA ALA A 17 -12.16 -16.98 -3.71
C ALA A 17 -11.89 -18.46 -4.03
N GLU A 18 -12.89 -19.16 -4.59
CA GLU A 18 -12.78 -20.53 -5.10
C GLU A 18 -11.82 -20.67 -6.28
N ASN A 19 -11.81 -19.72 -7.22
CA ASN A 19 -10.94 -19.74 -8.40
C ASN A 19 -9.48 -19.42 -8.02
N ASP A 20 -9.27 -18.47 -7.11
CA ASP A 20 -7.92 -18.19 -6.58
C ASP A 20 -7.39 -19.35 -5.75
N ALA A 21 -8.25 -19.94 -4.89
CA ALA A 21 -7.92 -21.13 -4.12
C ALA A 21 -7.61 -22.32 -5.03
N GLU A 22 -8.35 -22.49 -6.13
CA GLU A 22 -8.11 -23.55 -7.12
C GLU A 22 -6.80 -23.32 -7.89
N GLN A 23 -6.50 -22.09 -8.31
CA GLN A 23 -5.24 -21.76 -8.97
C GLN A 23 -4.03 -21.99 -8.05
N LEU A 24 -4.12 -21.53 -6.79
CA LEU A 24 -3.10 -21.80 -5.77
C LEU A 24 -2.96 -23.30 -5.50
N HIS A 25 -4.08 -24.01 -5.34
CA HIS A 25 -4.07 -25.45 -5.13
C HIS A 25 -3.40 -26.19 -6.29
N ASN A 26 -3.73 -25.84 -7.54
CA ASN A 26 -3.19 -26.47 -8.74
C ASN A 26 -1.71 -26.16 -8.93
N ALA A 27 -1.27 -24.93 -8.65
CA ALA A 27 0.14 -24.55 -8.67
C ALA A 27 0.95 -25.37 -7.63
N CYS A 28 0.47 -25.45 -6.40
CA CYS A 28 1.10 -26.27 -5.35
C CYS A 28 1.09 -27.76 -5.70
N LYS A 29 -0.01 -28.27 -6.27
CA LYS A 29 -0.16 -29.68 -6.66
C LYS A 29 0.78 -30.10 -7.78
N LEU A 30 1.04 -29.21 -8.76
CA LEU A 30 1.99 -29.46 -9.84
C LEU A 30 3.43 -29.59 -9.33
N LEU A 31 3.85 -28.70 -8.43
CA LEU A 31 5.15 -28.78 -7.76
C LEU A 31 5.26 -30.06 -6.89
N LEU A 32 4.17 -30.39 -6.18
CA LEU A 32 4.06 -31.57 -5.32
C LEU A 32 4.27 -32.91 -6.05
N LEU A 33 3.68 -33.04 -7.23
CA LEU A 33 3.77 -34.26 -8.03
C LEU A 33 5.16 -34.48 -8.63
N GLN A 34 6.03 -33.46 -8.61
CA GLN A 34 7.40 -33.54 -9.11
C GLN A 34 8.41 -33.99 -8.03
N GLU A 35 8.11 -33.89 -6.73
CA GLU A 35 9.15 -33.97 -5.68
C GLU A 35 8.94 -34.92 -4.47
N GLU A 36 7.74 -35.40 -4.07
CA GLU A 36 7.61 -36.11 -2.77
C GLU A 36 6.68 -37.36 -2.64
N GLU A 37 7.03 -38.20 -1.65
CA GLU A 37 6.32 -39.41 -1.19
C GLU A 37 4.98 -39.10 -0.47
N PRO A 38 3.93 -39.93 -0.67
CA PRO A 38 2.54 -39.63 -0.29
C PRO A 38 2.29 -39.46 1.22
N LYS A 39 3.17 -39.94 2.11
CA LYS A 39 2.99 -39.86 3.57
C LYS A 39 3.27 -38.47 4.16
N LYS A 40 4.03 -37.63 3.46
CA LYS A 40 4.33 -36.25 3.89
C LYS A 40 3.29 -35.24 3.42
N ALA A 41 2.47 -35.61 2.42
CA ALA A 41 1.48 -34.72 1.81
C ALA A 41 0.35 -34.32 2.77
N SER A 42 0.04 -35.13 3.80
CA SER A 42 -1.07 -34.87 4.74
C SER A 42 -0.78 -33.78 5.78
N GLN A 43 0.50 -33.40 5.97
CA GLN A 43 0.91 -32.34 6.90
C GLN A 43 1.32 -31.03 6.21
N ARG A 44 1.28 -31.00 4.87
CA ARG A 44 1.71 -29.86 4.06
C ARG A 44 0.57 -28.86 3.92
N THR A 45 0.85 -27.58 4.16
CA THR A 45 -0.06 -26.46 3.94
C THR A 45 0.61 -25.39 3.07
N LEU A 46 -0.18 -24.51 2.46
CA LEU A 46 0.35 -23.37 1.71
C LEU A 46 1.29 -22.50 2.58
N GLU A 47 0.98 -22.35 3.87
CA GLU A 47 1.85 -21.65 4.81
C GLU A 47 3.19 -22.36 4.99
N THR A 48 3.20 -23.69 5.19
CA THR A 48 4.46 -24.44 5.31
C THR A 48 5.28 -24.44 4.02
N ASP A 49 4.63 -24.32 2.87
CA ASP A 49 5.30 -24.26 1.57
C ASP A 49 5.99 -22.91 1.37
N ILE A 50 5.27 -21.83 1.66
CA ILE A 50 5.84 -20.48 1.65
C ILE A 50 7.05 -20.41 2.59
N ILE A 51 6.94 -20.95 3.80
CA ILE A 51 8.04 -20.95 4.79
C ILE A 51 9.28 -21.71 4.26
N LYS A 52 9.09 -22.81 3.52
CA LYS A 52 10.20 -23.60 2.98
C LYS A 52 10.82 -22.99 1.73
N GLU A 53 10.00 -22.39 0.87
CA GLU A 53 10.41 -21.92 -0.46
C GLU A 53 10.86 -20.46 -0.47
N THR A 54 10.58 -19.69 0.58
CA THR A 54 10.96 -18.28 0.68
C THR A 54 11.85 -18.01 1.91
N LYS A 55 12.37 -16.78 2.03
CA LYS A 55 13.23 -16.36 3.15
C LYS A 55 12.76 -15.04 3.74
N PRO A 56 13.01 -14.76 5.03
CA PRO A 56 12.69 -13.47 5.61
C PRO A 56 13.47 -12.32 4.93
N PRO A 57 12.87 -11.13 4.79
CA PRO A 57 11.55 -10.76 5.33
C PRO A 57 10.36 -11.09 4.42
N TYR A 58 10.60 -11.48 3.17
CA TYR A 58 9.54 -11.76 2.20
C TYR A 58 8.61 -12.91 2.64
N GLU A 59 9.19 -13.97 3.19
CA GLU A 59 8.45 -15.08 3.82
C GLU A 59 7.43 -14.58 4.85
N GLN A 60 7.87 -13.73 5.78
CA GLN A 60 7.05 -13.21 6.87
C GLN A 60 5.90 -12.35 6.33
N LEU A 61 6.15 -11.57 5.28
CA LEU A 61 5.12 -10.78 4.60
C LEU A 61 4.05 -11.70 4.00
N LEU A 62 4.45 -12.72 3.24
CA LEU A 62 3.53 -13.64 2.60
C LEU A 62 2.69 -14.42 3.62
N VAL A 63 3.31 -14.93 4.69
CA VAL A 63 2.60 -15.60 5.77
C VAL A 63 1.62 -14.65 6.47
N ALA A 64 2.02 -13.42 6.75
CA ALA A 64 1.15 -12.43 7.39
C ALA A 64 -0.06 -12.07 6.52
N LEU A 65 0.11 -11.98 5.19
CA LEU A 65 -0.97 -11.78 4.23
C LEU A 65 -1.89 -13.00 4.14
N LEU A 66 -1.32 -14.21 4.07
CA LEU A 66 -2.06 -15.47 3.97
C LEU A 66 -2.99 -15.69 5.17
N GLN A 67 -2.59 -15.23 6.36
CA GLN A 67 -3.41 -15.35 7.56
C GLN A 67 -4.73 -14.56 7.49
N GLY A 68 -4.87 -13.59 6.58
CA GLY A 68 -6.11 -12.83 6.38
C GLY A 68 -6.55 -12.02 7.60
N LYS A 69 -5.65 -11.77 8.56
CA LYS A 69 -5.92 -11.06 9.83
C LYS A 69 -5.65 -9.56 9.68
N ARG A 70 -6.11 -8.96 8.59
CA ARG A 70 -6.08 -7.51 8.38
C ARG A 70 -7.26 -6.88 9.12
N ASP A 71 -7.07 -5.69 9.66
CA ASP A 71 -8.15 -4.90 10.24
C ASP A 71 -9.14 -4.54 9.13
N GLU A 72 -10.41 -4.85 9.36
CA GLU A 72 -11.50 -4.54 8.44
C GLU A 72 -12.31 -3.36 8.95
N ASP A 73 -12.68 -2.47 8.03
CA ASP A 73 -13.51 -1.32 8.37
C ASP A 73 -15.00 -1.74 8.42
N PRO A 74 -15.79 -1.27 9.42
CA PRO A 74 -17.21 -1.59 9.48
C PRO A 74 -17.95 -1.14 8.21
N LEU A 75 -18.76 -2.04 7.63
CA LEU A 75 -19.44 -1.81 6.36
C LEU A 75 -20.27 -0.51 6.36
N GLU A 76 -20.97 -0.23 7.46
CA GLU A 76 -21.77 0.98 7.64
C GLU A 76 -20.93 2.27 7.46
N LEU A 77 -19.73 2.30 8.04
CA LEU A 77 -18.82 3.45 7.92
C LEU A 77 -18.25 3.56 6.51
N VAL A 78 -18.02 2.43 5.83
CA VAL A 78 -17.56 2.41 4.44
C VAL A 78 -18.64 2.95 3.50
N GLU A 79 -19.88 2.51 3.65
CA GLU A 79 -21.02 3.03 2.88
C GLU A 79 -21.21 4.53 3.11
N GLU A 80 -21.05 4.98 4.35
CA GLU A 80 -21.10 6.39 4.68
C GLU A 80 -19.98 7.18 3.99
N ALA A 81 -18.76 6.65 4.00
CA ALA A 81 -17.62 7.28 3.35
C ALA A 81 -17.80 7.39 1.84
N VAL A 82 -18.40 6.39 1.18
CA VAL A 82 -18.75 6.44 -0.24
C VAL A 82 -19.79 7.53 -0.50
N ARG A 83 -20.86 7.57 0.31
CA ARG A 83 -21.95 8.55 0.16
C ARG A 83 -21.48 9.99 0.38
N THR A 84 -20.61 10.20 1.37
CA THR A 84 -20.13 11.54 1.76
C THR A 84 -18.82 11.93 1.08
N ARG A 85 -18.17 10.99 0.39
CA ARG A 85 -16.80 11.12 -0.15
C ARG A 85 -15.76 11.49 0.92
N SER A 86 -15.99 11.09 2.16
CA SER A 86 -15.12 11.39 3.30
C SER A 86 -14.76 10.13 4.06
N THR A 87 -13.46 9.85 4.16
CA THR A 87 -12.93 8.71 4.91
C THR A 87 -12.62 9.04 6.38
N SER A 88 -12.89 10.27 6.83
CA SER A 88 -12.44 10.74 8.15
C SER A 88 -12.92 9.88 9.32
N ARG A 89 -14.10 9.27 9.23
CA ARG A 89 -14.62 8.36 10.28
C ARG A 89 -14.00 6.97 10.27
N LEU A 90 -13.37 6.57 9.17
CA LEU A 90 -12.67 5.29 9.02
C LEU A 90 -11.24 5.36 9.58
N ILE A 91 -10.77 6.56 9.92
CA ILE A 91 -9.36 6.83 10.19
C ILE A 91 -9.19 7.26 11.65
N ASN A 92 -8.42 6.48 12.40
CA ASN A 92 -7.87 6.93 13.67
C ASN A 92 -6.61 7.78 13.43
N ARG A 93 -6.75 9.10 13.50
CA ARG A 93 -5.66 10.05 13.21
C ARG A 93 -4.41 9.83 14.06
N SER A 94 -4.57 9.59 15.36
CA SER A 94 -3.44 9.34 16.26
C SER A 94 -2.68 8.06 15.90
N GLN A 95 -3.37 7.03 15.43
CA GLN A 95 -2.72 5.81 14.97
C GLN A 95 -1.97 6.01 13.64
N VAL A 96 -2.53 6.81 12.72
CA VAL A 96 -1.84 7.19 11.47
C VAL A 96 -0.54 7.93 11.78
N GLU A 97 -0.58 8.94 12.65
CA GLU A 97 0.61 9.72 13.03
C GLU A 97 1.71 8.83 13.59
N LYS A 98 1.34 7.93 14.51
CA LYS A 98 2.27 6.96 15.08
C LYS A 98 2.83 6.00 14.03
N ASP A 99 1.98 5.45 13.16
CA ASP A 99 2.43 4.52 12.12
C ASP A 99 3.36 5.19 11.11
N VAL A 100 3.10 6.45 10.75
CA VAL A 100 3.98 7.25 9.89
C VAL A 100 5.35 7.46 10.55
N GLU A 101 5.36 7.80 11.83
CA GLU A 101 6.59 7.94 12.62
C GLU A 101 7.36 6.61 12.67
N ASP A 102 6.69 5.50 13.01
CA ASP A 102 7.28 4.16 13.06
C ASP A 102 7.86 3.77 11.69
N LEU A 103 7.18 4.05 10.58
CA LEU A 103 7.67 3.80 9.21
C LEU A 103 8.88 4.66 8.86
N TYR A 104 8.87 5.94 9.22
CA TYR A 104 10.01 6.84 9.02
C TYR A 104 11.26 6.32 9.74
N TYR A 105 11.11 5.89 11.01
CA TYR A 105 12.22 5.30 11.77
C TYR A 105 12.67 3.93 11.24
N ALA A 106 11.74 3.13 10.71
CA ALA A 106 12.02 1.84 10.11
C ALA A 106 12.83 1.95 8.81
N GLY A 107 12.58 2.99 8.01
CA GLY A 107 13.20 3.20 6.69
C GLY A 107 14.40 4.14 6.71
N GLU A 108 14.17 5.42 7.03
CA GLU A 108 15.12 6.50 6.70
C GLU A 108 16.13 6.82 7.81
N LYS A 109 15.74 6.66 9.08
CA LYS A 109 16.60 7.03 10.22
C LYS A 109 17.64 5.97 10.61
N ARG A 110 17.59 4.75 10.07
CA ARG A 110 18.55 3.68 10.38
C ARG A 110 19.60 3.55 9.27
N ALA A 111 20.87 3.76 9.60
CA ALA A 111 21.98 3.34 8.75
C ALA A 111 22.08 1.79 8.78
N GLY A 112 21.59 1.10 7.74
CA GLY A 112 21.62 -0.37 7.67
C GLY A 112 20.54 -1.00 6.79
N LYS A 113 20.18 -2.27 7.07
CA LYS A 113 19.22 -3.09 6.28
C LYS A 113 17.73 -2.74 6.47
N GLY A 114 17.41 -1.62 7.12
CA GLY A 114 16.02 -1.23 7.46
C GLY A 114 15.35 -2.13 8.51
N ASP A 115 14.11 -1.80 8.90
CA ASP A 115 13.27 -2.56 9.83
C ASP A 115 12.05 -3.15 9.11
N SER A 116 12.25 -4.27 8.42
CA SER A 116 11.19 -4.93 7.65
C SER A 116 10.01 -5.42 8.50
N GLU A 117 10.23 -5.73 9.78
CA GLU A 117 9.17 -6.20 10.68
C GLU A 117 8.12 -5.12 10.91
N THR A 118 8.57 -3.87 11.12
CA THR A 118 7.68 -2.72 11.27
C THR A 118 6.83 -2.49 10.01
N PHE A 119 7.46 -2.55 8.82
CA PHE A 119 6.73 -2.44 7.54
C PHE A 119 5.67 -3.55 7.41
N ILE A 120 6.05 -4.81 7.63
CA ILE A 120 5.13 -5.95 7.50
C ILE A 120 3.97 -5.80 8.48
N LYS A 121 4.24 -5.46 9.74
CA LYS A 121 3.22 -5.28 10.77
C LYS A 121 2.20 -4.20 10.37
N ILE A 122 2.66 -3.03 9.95
CA ILE A 122 1.75 -1.92 9.62
C ILE A 122 0.97 -2.24 8.33
N LEU A 123 1.67 -2.65 7.26
CA LEU A 123 1.05 -2.83 5.95
C LEU A 123 0.11 -4.04 5.87
N THR A 124 0.33 -5.08 6.66
CA THR A 124 -0.54 -6.28 6.67
C THR A 124 -1.68 -6.20 7.68
N LYS A 125 -1.56 -5.37 8.73
CA LYS A 125 -2.59 -5.26 9.77
C LYS A 125 -3.54 -4.09 9.60
N ARG A 126 -3.08 -2.91 9.21
CA ARG A 126 -3.97 -1.74 9.12
C ARG A 126 -5.03 -1.90 8.05
N SER A 127 -6.18 -1.25 8.22
CA SER A 127 -7.26 -1.31 7.23
C SER A 127 -6.90 -0.60 5.93
N LYS A 128 -7.67 -0.83 4.86
CA LYS A 128 -7.39 -0.27 3.53
C LYS A 128 -7.34 1.26 3.55
N TYR A 129 -8.33 1.89 4.18
CA TYR A 129 -8.41 3.35 4.24
C TYR A 129 -7.34 3.94 5.16
N HIS A 130 -6.96 3.21 6.21
CA HIS A 130 -5.89 3.63 7.11
C HIS A 130 -4.51 3.62 6.43
N VAL A 131 -4.17 2.55 5.70
CA VAL A 131 -2.90 2.49 4.92
C VAL A 131 -2.83 3.60 3.87
N LYS A 132 -3.96 3.92 3.24
CA LYS A 132 -4.02 5.05 2.29
C LYS A 132 -3.67 6.37 2.98
N GLU A 133 -4.29 6.65 4.13
CA GLU A 133 -4.03 7.91 4.85
C GLU A 133 -2.58 7.99 5.35
N ILE A 134 -2.01 6.88 5.82
CA ILE A 134 -0.59 6.81 6.19
C ILE A 134 0.28 7.25 5.02
N TRP A 135 0.00 6.77 3.81
CA TRP A 135 0.74 7.14 2.61
C TRP A 135 0.58 8.64 2.27
N ASP A 136 -0.64 9.16 2.32
CA ASP A 136 -0.92 10.57 2.05
C ASP A 136 -0.20 11.50 3.05
N VAL A 137 -0.17 11.13 4.34
CA VAL A 137 0.53 11.88 5.39
C VAL A 137 2.05 11.79 5.21
N TYR A 138 2.59 10.59 4.93
CA TYR A 138 4.02 10.40 4.71
C TYR A 138 4.53 11.25 3.53
N LEU A 139 3.83 11.21 2.39
CA LEU A 139 4.16 12.04 1.22
C LEU A 139 4.06 13.54 1.50
N SER A 140 3.07 13.97 2.28
CA SER A 140 2.94 15.36 2.70
C SER A 140 4.16 15.83 3.51
N ILE A 141 4.67 15.01 4.43
CA ILE A 141 5.86 15.34 5.23
C ILE A 141 7.09 15.49 4.32
N ASP A 142 7.29 14.56 3.38
CA ASP A 142 8.41 14.61 2.43
C ASP A 142 8.33 15.86 1.53
N MET A 143 7.16 16.15 0.97
CA MET A 143 6.94 17.35 0.15
C MET A 143 7.20 18.65 0.93
N ASN A 144 6.77 18.72 2.19
CA ASN A 144 7.04 19.88 3.05
C ASN A 144 8.52 19.99 3.41
N THR A 145 9.22 18.88 3.57
CA THR A 145 10.67 18.82 3.80
C THR A 145 11.41 19.36 2.58
N LEU A 146 11.06 18.91 1.38
CA LEU A 146 11.62 19.42 0.13
C LEU A 146 11.41 20.93 -0.03
N LYS A 147 10.18 21.42 0.18
CA LYS A 147 9.85 22.86 0.11
C LYS A 147 10.68 23.67 1.11
N SER A 148 10.88 23.14 2.31
CA SER A 148 11.65 23.79 3.38
C SER A 148 13.15 23.84 3.06
N MET A 149 13.75 22.73 2.64
CA MET A 149 15.16 22.67 2.24
C MET A 149 15.45 23.59 1.05
N TYR A 150 14.57 23.62 0.05
CA TYR A 150 14.73 24.53 -1.09
C TYR A 150 14.75 25.99 -0.63
N ARG A 151 13.82 26.38 0.25
CA ARG A 151 13.76 27.74 0.79
C ARG A 151 15.01 28.10 1.59
N GLU A 152 15.53 27.18 2.37
CA GLU A 152 16.77 27.38 3.13
C GLU A 152 17.97 27.59 2.20
N TYR A 153 18.09 26.79 1.14
CA TYR A 153 19.24 26.84 0.23
C TYR A 153 19.21 28.03 -0.75
N PHE A 154 18.03 28.36 -1.28
CA PHE A 154 17.87 29.37 -2.35
C PHE A 154 17.27 30.70 -1.86
N GLY A 155 16.83 30.79 -0.61
CA GLY A 155 16.25 32.00 -0.03
C GLY A 155 14.85 32.38 -0.56
N LYS A 156 14.27 31.57 -1.45
CA LYS A 156 12.91 31.77 -2.00
C LYS A 156 12.07 30.49 -1.91
N PRO A 157 10.75 30.56 -1.69
CA PRO A 157 9.90 29.37 -1.69
C PRO A 157 9.90 28.67 -3.06
N LEU A 158 9.93 27.33 -3.05
CA LEU A 158 9.89 26.52 -4.28
C LEU A 158 8.65 26.82 -5.13
N ILE A 159 7.49 27.01 -4.49
CA ILE A 159 6.22 27.34 -5.16
C ILE A 159 6.34 28.67 -5.93
N GLU A 160 6.93 29.70 -5.32
CA GLU A 160 7.11 31.01 -5.97
C GLU A 160 8.09 30.90 -7.13
N ALA A 161 9.21 30.18 -6.96
CA ALA A 161 10.15 29.93 -8.03
C ALA A 161 9.47 29.28 -9.25
N VAL A 162 8.65 28.25 -9.04
CA VAL A 162 7.89 27.61 -10.13
C VAL A 162 6.88 28.58 -10.74
N ARG A 163 6.21 29.41 -9.93
CA ARG A 163 5.20 30.37 -10.39
C ARG A 163 5.79 31.46 -11.28
N GLU A 164 7.00 31.92 -10.96
CA GLU A 164 7.77 32.93 -11.69
C GLU A 164 8.41 32.37 -12.96
N ASP A 165 9.03 31.18 -12.84
CA ASP A 165 9.87 30.62 -13.90
C ASP A 165 9.09 29.73 -14.90
N THR A 166 7.78 29.52 -14.69
CA THR A 166 6.92 28.72 -15.58
C THR A 166 5.58 29.40 -15.87
N SER A 167 4.90 28.99 -16.94
CA SER A 167 3.63 29.59 -17.36
C SER A 167 2.65 28.58 -17.98
N GLY A 168 1.43 29.03 -18.26
CA GLY A 168 0.39 28.23 -18.91
C GLY A 168 -0.03 26.99 -18.11
N ASP A 169 -0.44 25.94 -18.82
CA ASP A 169 -0.87 24.67 -18.21
C ASP A 169 0.31 23.87 -17.63
N PHE A 170 1.52 24.10 -18.12
CA PHE A 170 2.73 23.52 -17.53
C PHE A 170 2.92 23.98 -16.09
N ARG A 171 2.78 25.28 -15.82
CA ARG A 171 2.79 25.81 -14.44
C ARG A 171 1.72 25.17 -13.58
N LYS A 172 0.48 25.09 -14.09
CA LYS A 172 -0.65 24.51 -13.33
C LYS A 172 -0.36 23.07 -12.93
N LEU A 173 0.20 22.27 -13.84
CA LEU A 173 0.59 20.90 -13.55
C LEU A 173 1.69 20.81 -12.49
N LEU A 174 2.74 21.62 -12.61
CA LEU A 174 3.84 21.62 -11.62
C LEU A 174 3.37 22.05 -10.24
N LEU A 175 2.49 23.06 -10.17
CA LEU A 175 1.88 23.49 -8.91
C LEU A 175 1.01 22.38 -8.30
N ALA A 176 0.19 21.70 -9.11
CA ALA A 176 -0.60 20.56 -8.65
C ALA A 176 0.26 19.40 -8.12
N LEU A 177 1.41 19.12 -8.75
CA LEU A 177 2.36 18.12 -8.27
C LEU A 177 3.01 18.51 -6.93
N LEU A 178 3.14 19.81 -6.67
CA LEU A 178 3.63 20.35 -5.40
C LEU A 178 2.51 20.54 -4.37
N GLY A 179 1.27 20.14 -4.67
CA GLY A 179 0.12 20.22 -3.77
C GLY A 179 -0.54 21.60 -3.68
N GLU A 180 -0.47 22.41 -4.75
CA GLU A 180 -1.14 23.72 -4.91
C GLU A 180 -2.27 23.70 -5.95
#